data_AF-A0A2P6SEQ9-F1
#
_entry.id   AF-A0A2P6SEQ9-F1
#
_cell.length_a   1.000
_cell.length_b   1.000
_cell.length_c   1.000
_cell.angle_alpha   90.00
_cell.angle_beta   90.00
_cell.angle_gamma   90.00
#
_symmetry.space_group_name_H-M   'P 1'
#
loop_
_entity.id
_entity.type
_entity.pdbx_description
1 polymer ?
#
loop_
_entity_poly.entity_id
_entity_poly.type
_entity_poly.pdbx_seq_one_letter_code
_entity_poly.pdbx_strand_id
1 'polypeptide(L)'
;MQRCPHLYKLRLYGKMTALPKELPNLTKLTLEYTRLKGDQIEILEKLPNLRVLCLTWDSFEAETMVFSQGGFPHLEFLTLEGLHDLKEWRVEKEVMPSLQRLRIHYCKKLRAVPDGLQDITTLKEITIDGMPSRFCSRVGEGGEDFYRIKHVPSLIITNILDSVEKDEEPEMEEADD
;
A
#
# COMPACT_ATOMS: atom_id res chain seq x y z
N MET A 1 -6.55 -15.93 -30.78
CA MET A 1 -6.60 -15.41 -29.40
C MET A 1 -6.98 -13.94 -29.48
N GLN A 2 -8.19 -13.58 -29.05
CA GLN A 2 -8.72 -12.23 -29.20
C GLN A 2 -8.02 -11.31 -28.20
N ARG A 3 -7.11 -10.46 -28.70
CA ARG A 3 -6.57 -9.32 -27.94
C ARG A 3 -7.75 -8.43 -27.54
N CYS A 4 -7.82 -8.02 -26.27
CA CYS A 4 -8.84 -7.10 -25.77
C CYS A 4 -8.32 -5.65 -25.84
N PRO A 5 -8.52 -4.92 -26.95
CA PRO A 5 -7.94 -3.58 -27.15
C PRO A 5 -8.47 -2.52 -26.17
N HIS A 6 -9.52 -2.82 -25.41
CA HIS A 6 -10.23 -1.88 -24.53
C HIS A 6 -10.18 -2.25 -23.04
N LEU A 7 -9.26 -3.12 -22.60
CA LEU A 7 -9.17 -3.41 -21.16
C LEU A 7 -8.43 -2.28 -20.43
N TYR A 8 -9.17 -1.23 -20.08
CA TYR A 8 -8.66 -0.08 -19.30
C TYR A 8 -8.82 -0.27 -17.79
N LYS A 9 -9.76 -1.12 -17.37
CA LYS A 9 -10.05 -1.45 -15.97
C LYS A 9 -10.07 -2.97 -15.80
N LEU A 10 -9.35 -3.48 -14.81
CA LEU A 10 -9.33 -4.89 -14.46
C LEU A 10 -9.49 -5.03 -12.95
N ARG A 11 -10.44 -5.88 -12.52
CA ARG A 11 -10.56 -6.34 -11.14
C ARG A 11 -10.25 -7.83 -11.11
N LEU A 12 -9.30 -8.24 -10.29
CA LEU A 12 -8.92 -9.63 -10.08
C LEU A 12 -9.28 -10.01 -8.66
N TYR A 13 -9.96 -11.15 -8.52
CA TYR A 13 -10.43 -11.68 -7.25
C TYR A 13 -9.93 -13.11 -7.05
N GLY A 14 -9.50 -13.41 -5.84
CA GLY A 14 -9.10 -14.75 -5.41
C GLY A 14 -7.62 -15.05 -5.67
N LYS A 15 -7.12 -16.08 -4.97
CA LYS A 15 -5.70 -16.41 -4.92
C LYS A 15 -5.12 -16.61 -6.33
N MET A 16 -4.06 -15.86 -6.63
CA MET A 16 -3.38 -15.94 -7.92
C MET A 16 -2.01 -16.58 -7.77
N THR A 17 -1.65 -17.47 -8.70
CA THR A 17 -0.29 -18.01 -8.80
C THR A 17 0.61 -17.15 -9.70
N ALA A 18 0.04 -16.37 -10.62
CA ALA A 18 0.77 -15.46 -11.50
C ALA A 18 -0.09 -14.28 -11.95
N LEU A 19 0.52 -13.10 -12.10
CA LEU A 19 -0.12 -11.93 -12.70
C LEU A 19 0.05 -11.92 -14.23
N PRO A 20 -0.91 -11.36 -14.99
CA PRO A 20 -0.72 -11.13 -16.42
C PRO A 20 0.41 -10.12 -16.62
N LYS A 21 1.45 -10.51 -17.37
CA LYS A 21 2.69 -9.72 -17.54
C LYS A 21 2.55 -8.58 -18.57
N GLU A 22 1.60 -8.68 -19.49
CA GLU A 22 1.42 -7.71 -20.57
C GLU A 22 -0.01 -7.18 -20.56
N LEU A 23 -0.19 -6.02 -19.92
CA LEU A 23 -1.47 -5.29 -19.87
C LEU A 23 -1.26 -3.86 -20.38
N PRO A 24 -0.92 -3.68 -21.68
CA PRO A 24 -0.40 -2.41 -22.19
C PRO A 24 -1.41 -1.26 -22.12
N ASN A 25 -2.72 -1.53 -22.12
CA ASN A 25 -3.76 -0.49 -22.08
C ASN A 25 -4.39 -0.31 -20.70
N LEU A 26 -3.90 -1.03 -19.68
CA LEU A 26 -4.54 -1.05 -18.37
C LEU A 26 -4.24 0.24 -17.60
N THR A 27 -5.28 0.99 -17.27
CA THR A 27 -5.17 2.24 -16.50
C THR A 27 -5.61 2.09 -15.06
N LYS A 28 -6.46 1.11 -14.75
CA LYS A 28 -6.89 0.80 -13.40
C LYS A 28 -6.84 -0.68 -13.12
N LEU A 29 -6.14 -1.05 -12.05
CA LEU A 29 -6.09 -2.39 -11.52
C LEU A 29 -6.63 -2.41 -10.09
N THR A 30 -7.53 -3.34 -9.81
CA THR A 30 -8.00 -3.64 -8.46
C THR A 30 -7.74 -5.11 -8.18
N LEU A 31 -7.03 -5.40 -7.10
CA LEU A 31 -6.69 -6.74 -6.66
C LEU A 31 -7.35 -7.00 -5.31
N GLU A 32 -7.98 -8.16 -5.18
CA GLU A 32 -8.73 -8.54 -4.00
C GLU A 32 -8.53 -10.04 -3.70
N TYR A 33 -8.11 -10.38 -2.48
CA TYR A 33 -7.77 -11.74 -2.05
C TYR A 33 -6.77 -12.47 -2.97
N THR A 34 -5.97 -11.72 -3.74
CA THR A 34 -5.02 -12.27 -4.71
C THR A 34 -3.79 -12.87 -4.06
N ARG A 35 -3.48 -12.47 -2.82
CA ARG A 35 -2.34 -12.96 -2.02
C ARG A 35 -1.01 -12.86 -2.75
N LEU A 36 -0.75 -11.70 -3.35
CA LEU A 36 0.51 -11.45 -4.03
C LEU A 36 1.66 -11.45 -3.05
N LYS A 37 2.80 -11.98 -3.49
CA LYS A 37 4.08 -11.89 -2.80
C LYS A 37 4.90 -10.69 -3.31
N GLY A 38 5.97 -10.35 -2.59
CA GLY A 38 6.81 -9.19 -2.89
C GLY A 38 7.34 -9.17 -4.33
N ASP A 39 7.81 -10.31 -4.84
CA ASP A 39 8.33 -10.48 -6.21
C ASP A 39 7.27 -10.23 -7.30
N GLN A 40 5.99 -10.40 -6.98
CA GLN A 40 4.90 -10.18 -7.93
C GLN A 40 4.52 -8.70 -8.05
N ILE A 41 4.86 -7.84 -7.07
CA ILE A 41 4.62 -6.39 -7.15
C ILE A 41 5.46 -5.75 -8.26
N GLU A 42 6.68 -6.23 -8.50
CA GLU A 42 7.54 -5.72 -9.58
C GLU A 42 6.89 -5.79 -10.97
N ILE A 43 5.97 -6.74 -11.18
CA ILE A 43 5.22 -6.86 -12.44
C ILE A 43 4.26 -5.68 -12.59
N LEU A 44 3.63 -5.26 -11.49
CA LEU A 44 2.70 -4.14 -11.45
C LEU A 44 3.41 -2.80 -11.66
N GLU A 45 4.61 -2.65 -11.09
CA GLU A 45 5.46 -1.46 -11.20
C GLU A 45 5.80 -1.10 -12.65
N LYS A 46 5.92 -2.12 -13.50
CA LYS A 46 6.32 -2.01 -14.92
C LYS A 46 5.14 -1.76 -15.86
N LEU A 47 3.90 -1.68 -15.36
CA LEU A 47 2.72 -1.45 -16.19
C LEU A 47 2.71 0.00 -16.73
N PRO A 48 2.88 0.20 -18.05
CA PRO A 48 3.24 1.49 -18.62
C PRO A 48 2.12 2.53 -18.61
N ASN A 49 0.87 2.11 -18.40
CA ASN A 49 -0.28 3.01 -18.44
C ASN A 49 -1.10 2.99 -17.14
N LEU A 50 -0.60 2.34 -16.09
CA LEU A 50 -1.32 2.19 -14.83
C LEU A 50 -1.40 3.53 -14.08
N ARG A 51 -2.63 4.02 -13.88
CA ARG A 51 -2.94 5.29 -13.20
C ARG A 51 -3.63 5.09 -11.86
N VAL A 52 -4.34 3.97 -11.69
CA VAL A 52 -5.04 3.60 -10.45
C VAL A 52 -4.65 2.19 -10.05
N LEU A 53 -4.15 2.04 -8.82
CA LEU A 53 -3.89 0.75 -8.22
C LEU A 53 -4.65 0.66 -6.89
N CYS A 54 -5.46 -0.38 -6.76
CA CYS A 54 -6.13 -0.71 -5.51
C CYS A 54 -5.70 -2.11 -5.07
N LEU A 55 -4.95 -2.19 -3.98
CA LEU A 55 -4.60 -3.42 -3.28
C LEU A 55 -5.55 -3.53 -2.09
N THR A 56 -6.52 -4.44 -2.17
CA THR A 56 -7.63 -4.54 -1.21
C THR A 56 -7.71 -5.95 -0.63
N TRP A 57 -8.04 -6.09 0.64
CA TRP A 57 -8.40 -7.34 1.34
C TRP A 57 -7.50 -8.54 0.99
N ASP A 58 -6.41 -8.73 1.73
CA ASP A 58 -5.46 -9.84 1.52
C ASP A 58 -4.96 -9.98 0.06
N SER A 59 -4.93 -8.88 -0.70
CA SER A 59 -4.32 -8.89 -2.05
C SER A 59 -2.81 -9.02 -2.02
N PHE A 60 -2.17 -8.78 -0.86
CA PHE A 60 -0.74 -8.87 -0.62
C PHE A 60 -0.47 -9.67 0.65
N GLU A 61 0.32 -10.73 0.55
CA GLU A 61 0.60 -11.72 1.61
C GLU A 61 2.11 -11.74 1.90
N ALA A 62 2.64 -10.58 2.34
CA ALA A 62 4.00 -10.44 2.86
C ALA A 62 4.10 -9.29 3.87
N GLU A 63 5.09 -9.36 4.75
CA GLU A 63 5.28 -8.37 5.82
C GLU A 63 5.87 -7.04 5.33
N THR A 64 6.62 -7.08 4.24
CA THR A 64 7.28 -5.90 3.66
C THR A 64 6.84 -5.72 2.21
N MET A 65 6.33 -4.54 1.89
CA MET A 65 6.09 -4.09 0.53
C MET A 65 7.18 -3.10 0.12
N VAL A 66 7.81 -3.34 -1.03
CA VAL A 66 8.81 -2.44 -1.60
C VAL A 66 8.31 -2.01 -2.97
N PHE A 67 8.31 -0.72 -3.22
CA PHE A 67 8.24 -0.19 -4.59
C PHE A 67 9.64 0.25 -4.99
N SER A 68 10.15 -0.37 -6.04
CA SER A 68 11.53 -0.25 -6.50
C SER A 68 11.74 1.00 -7.34
N GLN A 69 13.00 1.47 -7.42
CA GLN A 69 13.37 2.69 -8.13
C GLN A 69 12.75 2.78 -9.53
N GLY A 70 12.09 3.92 -9.82
CA GLY A 70 11.44 4.18 -11.10
C GLY A 70 10.12 3.44 -11.33
N GLY A 71 9.63 2.68 -10.34
CA GLY A 71 8.35 1.98 -10.40
C GLY A 71 7.15 2.92 -10.48
N PHE A 72 6.10 2.45 -11.17
CA PHE A 72 4.81 3.15 -11.29
C PHE A 72 4.89 4.59 -11.87
N PRO A 73 5.48 4.78 -13.07
CA PRO A 73 5.78 6.12 -13.61
C PRO A 73 4.56 7.05 -13.78
N HIS A 74 3.37 6.47 -13.99
CA HIS A 74 2.12 7.21 -14.27
C HIS A 74 1.03 7.00 -13.21
N LEU A 75 1.35 6.40 -12.06
CA LEU A 75 0.36 6.13 -11.04
C LEU A 75 -0.10 7.44 -10.38
N GLU A 76 -1.41 7.68 -10.38
CA GLU A 76 -2.04 8.88 -9.82
C GLU A 76 -2.80 8.58 -8.53
N PHE A 77 -3.29 7.35 -8.38
CA PHE A 77 -4.13 6.94 -7.26
C PHE A 77 -3.70 5.58 -6.73
N LEU A 78 -3.32 5.54 -5.46
CA LEU A 78 -2.97 4.31 -4.75
C LEU A 78 -3.93 4.09 -3.57
N THR A 79 -4.43 2.87 -3.44
CA THR A 79 -5.22 2.42 -2.29
C THR A 79 -4.59 1.15 -1.73
N LEU A 80 -4.26 1.19 -0.45
CA LEU A 80 -3.88 0.05 0.37
C LEU A 80 -5.00 -0.16 1.39
N GLU A 81 -5.75 -1.24 1.26
CA GLU A 81 -6.92 -1.50 2.10
C GLU A 81 -6.91 -2.94 2.63
N GLY A 82 -7.02 -3.13 3.94
CA GLY A 82 -7.14 -4.46 4.52
C GLY A 82 -5.96 -5.39 4.22
N LEU A 83 -4.75 -4.84 4.16
CA LEU A 83 -3.51 -5.62 4.00
C LEU A 83 -3.04 -6.08 5.38
N HIS A 84 -3.59 -7.18 5.86
CA HIS A 84 -3.46 -7.59 7.27
C HIS A 84 -2.07 -8.03 7.69
N ASP A 85 -1.21 -8.44 6.77
CA ASP A 85 0.16 -8.87 7.06
C ASP A 85 1.20 -7.77 6.83
N LEU A 86 0.85 -6.70 6.14
CA LEU A 86 1.76 -5.61 5.83
C LEU A 86 2.19 -4.87 7.10
N LYS A 87 3.47 -4.99 7.47
CA LYS A 87 4.10 -4.31 8.60
C LYS A 87 4.95 -3.12 8.16
N GLU A 88 5.65 -3.26 7.04
CA GLU A 88 6.58 -2.27 6.50
C GLU A 88 6.26 -1.95 5.04
N TRP A 89 6.26 -0.66 4.72
CA TRP A 89 6.17 -0.20 3.34
C TRP A 89 7.38 0.68 3.04
N ARG A 90 8.10 0.35 1.98
CA ARG A 90 9.31 1.05 1.52
C ARG A 90 9.08 1.57 0.11
N VAL A 91 9.47 2.82 -0.11
CA VAL A 91 9.39 3.50 -1.41
C VAL A 91 10.79 4.00 -1.72
N GLU A 92 11.38 3.47 -2.78
CA GLU A 92 12.69 3.90 -3.26
C GLU A 92 12.59 5.23 -4.04
N LYS A 93 13.74 5.74 -4.50
CA LYS A 93 13.80 7.01 -5.24
C LYS A 93 13.03 6.92 -6.56
N GLU A 94 12.52 8.07 -7.01
CA GLU A 94 11.88 8.23 -8.34
C GLU A 94 10.63 7.34 -8.55
N VAL A 95 10.04 6.83 -7.46
CA VAL A 95 8.83 6.01 -7.49
C VAL A 95 7.59 6.89 -7.51
N MET A 96 6.60 6.50 -8.33
CA MET A 96 5.29 7.15 -8.42
C MET A 96 5.34 8.68 -8.57
N PRO A 97 6.11 9.25 -9.51
CA PRO A 97 6.31 10.70 -9.64
C PRO A 97 5.03 11.48 -10.00
N SER A 98 3.95 10.79 -10.35
CA SER A 98 2.64 11.38 -10.72
C SER A 98 1.57 11.21 -9.64
N LEU A 99 1.89 10.64 -8.48
CA LEU A 99 0.89 10.26 -7.48
C LEU A 99 0.19 11.50 -6.91
N GLN A 100 -1.15 11.49 -6.90
CA GLN A 100 -1.97 12.61 -6.45
C GLN A 100 -2.79 12.28 -5.21
N ARG A 101 -3.26 11.03 -5.06
CA ARG A 101 -3.95 10.60 -3.84
C ARG A 101 -3.50 9.23 -3.36
N LEU A 102 -3.35 9.13 -2.06
CA LEU A 102 -3.00 7.92 -1.33
C LEU A 102 -4.10 7.62 -0.30
N ARG A 103 -4.55 6.37 -0.27
CA ARG A 103 -5.49 5.86 0.73
C ARG A 103 -4.88 4.68 1.47
N ILE A 104 -4.90 4.73 2.79
CA ILE A 104 -4.43 3.66 3.68
C ILE A 104 -5.54 3.34 4.65
N HIS A 105 -6.24 2.23 4.41
CA HIS A 105 -7.41 1.83 5.20
C HIS A 105 -7.22 0.44 5.82
N TYR A 106 -7.56 0.27 7.10
CA TYR A 106 -7.60 -1.04 7.76
C TYR A 106 -6.30 -1.90 7.67
N CYS A 107 -5.13 -1.30 7.41
CA CYS A 107 -3.82 -1.94 7.41
C CYS A 107 -3.21 -1.98 8.82
N LYS A 108 -3.88 -2.68 9.75
CA LYS A 108 -3.64 -2.56 11.21
C LYS A 108 -2.22 -2.90 11.70
N LYS A 109 -1.44 -3.67 10.94
CA LYS A 109 -0.06 -4.02 11.28
C LYS A 109 0.97 -3.03 10.72
N LEU A 110 0.58 -2.14 9.80
CA LEU A 110 1.49 -1.18 9.18
C LEU A 110 1.97 -0.18 10.24
N ARG A 111 3.29 -0.05 10.37
CA ARG A 111 3.91 0.69 11.48
C ARG A 111 4.08 2.18 11.19
N ALA A 112 4.43 2.53 9.96
CA ALA A 112 4.76 3.89 9.54
C ALA A 112 4.53 4.07 8.02
N VAL A 113 4.42 5.32 7.57
CA VAL A 113 4.50 5.65 6.15
C VAL A 113 5.96 5.71 5.69
N PRO A 114 6.30 5.37 4.43
CA PRO A 114 7.69 5.37 3.97
C PRO A 114 8.29 6.78 3.89
N ASP A 115 9.60 6.90 4.16
CA ASP A 115 10.35 8.15 3.96
C ASP A 115 10.24 8.69 2.53
N GLY A 116 10.17 7.80 1.53
CA GLY A 116 10.06 8.17 0.12
C GLY A 116 8.81 8.98 -0.24
N LEU A 117 7.79 9.06 0.63
CA LEU A 117 6.65 9.95 0.37
C LEU A 117 7.05 11.43 0.37
N GLN A 118 8.12 11.81 1.08
CA GLN A 118 8.60 13.20 1.14
C GLN A 118 9.02 13.75 -0.23
N ASP A 119 9.43 12.85 -1.14
CA ASP A 119 9.92 13.20 -2.48
C ASP A 119 8.76 13.32 -3.50
N ILE A 120 7.55 12.84 -3.15
CA ILE A 120 6.38 12.84 -4.02
C ILE A 120 5.63 14.17 -3.88
N THR A 121 6.18 15.21 -4.49
CA THR A 121 5.64 16.59 -4.44
C THR A 121 4.30 16.76 -5.16
N THR A 122 3.89 15.80 -5.99
CA THR A 122 2.59 15.80 -6.68
C THR A 122 1.41 15.37 -5.79
N LEU A 123 1.70 14.83 -4.60
CA LEU A 123 0.70 14.27 -3.70
C LEU A 123 -0.18 15.39 -3.10
N LYS A 124 -1.49 15.31 -3.36
CA LYS A 124 -2.47 16.34 -2.97
C LYS A 124 -3.29 15.95 -1.75
N GLU A 125 -3.52 14.66 -1.56
CA GLU A 125 -4.39 14.14 -0.52
C GLU A 125 -3.88 12.79 0.00
N ILE A 126 -3.87 12.66 1.33
CA ILE A 126 -3.74 11.39 2.03
C ILE A 126 -5.02 11.16 2.84
N THR A 127 -5.65 10.01 2.65
CA THR A 127 -6.75 9.55 3.51
C THR A 127 -6.33 8.33 4.30
N ILE A 128 -6.53 8.41 5.61
CA ILE A 128 -6.23 7.36 6.58
C ILE A 128 -7.53 7.04 7.30
N ASP A 129 -7.96 5.79 7.24
CA ASP A 129 -9.25 5.37 7.79
C ASP A 129 -9.15 4.00 8.46
N GLY A 130 -9.76 3.84 9.63
CA GLY A 130 -9.79 2.53 10.28
C GLY A 130 -8.41 2.02 10.69
N MET A 131 -7.46 2.93 10.95
CA MET A 131 -6.08 2.63 11.32
C MET A 131 -5.88 2.76 12.85
N PRO A 132 -4.91 2.02 13.44
CA PRO A 132 -4.61 2.11 14.87
C PRO A 132 -4.21 3.52 15.29
N SER A 133 -4.59 3.93 16.51
CA SER A 133 -4.23 5.22 17.10
C SER A 133 -2.73 5.49 17.05
N ARG A 134 -1.89 4.49 17.33
CA ARG A 134 -0.42 4.55 17.23
C ARG A 134 0.11 4.88 15.82
N PHE A 135 -0.60 4.51 14.76
CA PHE A 135 -0.22 4.88 13.39
C PHE A 135 -0.68 6.30 13.10
N CYS A 136 -1.94 6.60 13.43
CA CYS A 136 -2.55 7.92 13.22
C CYS A 136 -1.80 9.04 13.96
N SER A 137 -1.29 8.79 15.16
CA SER A 137 -0.52 9.77 15.94
C SER A 137 0.85 10.08 15.34
N ARG A 138 1.48 9.12 14.65
CA ARG A 138 2.79 9.34 13.99
C ARG A 138 2.68 10.24 12.77
N VAL A 139 1.63 10.07 11.99
CA VAL A 139 1.39 10.83 10.75
C VAL A 139 0.63 12.13 10.97
N GLY A 140 -0.06 12.27 12.11
CA GLY A 140 -0.72 13.52 12.51
C GLY A 140 0.28 14.67 12.72
N GLU A 141 -0.23 15.90 12.73
CA GLU A 141 0.60 17.10 12.92
C GLU A 141 1.44 17.01 14.21
N GLY A 142 2.75 17.23 14.08
CA GLY A 142 3.72 17.09 15.18
C GLY A 142 4.15 15.65 15.49
N GLY A 143 3.60 14.65 14.80
CA GLY A 143 3.98 13.24 14.94
C GLY A 143 5.33 12.91 14.28
N GLU A 144 5.90 11.76 14.65
CA GLU A 144 7.23 11.31 14.21
C GLU A 144 7.36 11.18 12.69
N ASP A 145 6.30 10.74 12.01
CA ASP A 145 6.30 10.53 10.55
C ASP A 145 5.75 11.76 9.80
N PHE A 146 5.29 12.81 10.49
CA PHE A 146 4.66 13.97 9.85
C PHE A 146 5.57 14.65 8.83
N TYR A 147 6.90 14.69 9.08
CA TYR A 147 7.85 15.29 8.15
C TYR A 147 7.86 14.63 6.76
N ARG A 148 7.43 13.35 6.67
CA ARG A 148 7.36 12.57 5.42
C ARG A 148 6.18 12.99 4.54
N ILE A 149 5.19 13.67 5.13
CA ILE A 149 3.94 14.03 4.45
C ILE A 149 3.52 15.49 4.65
N LYS A 150 4.32 16.30 5.34
CA LYS A 150 4.01 17.70 5.67
C LYS A 150 3.78 18.61 4.44
N HIS A 151 4.27 18.21 3.26
CA HIS A 151 4.06 18.94 2.01
C HIS A 151 2.69 18.68 1.39
N VAL A 152 1.95 17.68 1.87
CA VAL A 152 0.64 17.29 1.32
C VAL A 152 -0.44 18.26 1.83
N PRO A 153 -1.17 18.96 0.94
CA PRO A 153 -2.16 19.97 1.34
C PRO A 153 -3.37 19.43 2.12
N SER A 154 -3.73 18.16 1.95
CA SER A 154 -4.90 17.56 2.60
C SER A 154 -4.54 16.24 3.26
N LEU A 155 -4.68 16.19 4.58
CA LEU A 155 -4.58 14.98 5.38
C LEU A 155 -5.91 14.76 6.08
N ILE A 156 -6.56 13.62 5.79
CA ILE A 156 -7.84 13.24 6.37
C ILE A 156 -7.62 11.96 7.17
N ILE A 157 -7.87 12.02 8.48
CA ILE A 157 -7.77 10.88 9.39
C ILE A 157 -9.15 10.64 10.02
N THR A 158 -9.71 9.46 9.80
CA THR A 158 -11.04 9.07 10.30
C THR A 158 -11.03 7.67 10.91
N ASN A 159 -12.07 7.35 11.70
CA ASN A 159 -12.28 6.03 12.30
C ASN A 159 -11.03 5.45 12.99
N ILE A 160 -10.37 6.24 13.85
CA ILE A 160 -9.18 5.81 14.59
C ILE A 160 -9.55 4.65 15.52
N LEU A 161 -8.76 3.57 15.47
CA LEU A 161 -8.98 2.38 16.28
C LEU A 161 -8.12 2.41 17.54
N ASP A 162 -8.74 2.26 18.70
CA ASP A 162 -8.04 2.02 19.96
C ASP A 162 -7.60 0.56 20.01
N SER A 163 -6.30 0.31 20.03
CA SER A 163 -5.76 -1.04 20.19
C SER A 163 -6.01 -1.51 21.61
N VAL A 164 -6.92 -2.48 21.78
CA VAL A 164 -6.84 -3.40 22.91
C VAL A 164 -5.64 -4.30 22.61
N GLU A 165 -4.47 -3.92 23.10
CA GLU A 165 -3.27 -4.77 23.05
C GLU A 165 -3.58 -6.02 23.88
N LYS A 166 -3.87 -7.14 23.21
CA LYS A 166 -3.55 -8.44 23.79
C LYS A 166 -2.11 -8.69 23.39
N ASP A 167 -1.21 -8.33 24.28
CA ASP A 167 0.16 -8.79 24.21
C ASP A 167 0.13 -10.32 24.13
N GLU A 168 0.62 -10.87 23.02
CA GLU A 168 1.04 -12.27 23.00
C GLU A 168 2.30 -12.32 23.88
N GLU A 169 2.11 -12.61 25.17
CA GLU A 169 3.21 -12.99 26.05
C GLU A 169 3.90 -14.21 25.44
N PRO A 170 5.23 -14.22 25.25
CA PRO A 170 5.93 -15.43 24.90
C PRO A 170 5.80 -16.42 26.06
N GLU A 171 5.25 -17.61 25.78
CA GLU A 171 5.34 -18.76 26.68
C GLU A 171 6.82 -18.94 27.02
N MET A 172 7.21 -18.60 28.24
CA MET A 172 8.48 -19.04 28.79
C MET A 172 8.41 -20.57 28.86
N GLU A 173 9.15 -21.26 28.00
CA GLU A 173 9.47 -22.67 28.21
C GLU A 173 10.11 -22.78 29.60
N GLU A 174 9.39 -23.35 30.55
CA GLU A 174 10.00 -23.89 31.76
C GLU A 174 10.95 -25.01 31.31
N ALA A 175 12.25 -24.78 31.49
CA ALA A 175 13.24 -25.84 31.40
C ALA A 175 13.06 -26.75 32.63
N ASP A 176 12.47 -27.92 32.42
CA ASP A 176 12.46 -29.00 33.39
C ASP A 176 13.90 -29.53 33.61
N ASP A 177 14.35 -29.42 34.87
CA ASP A 177 15.50 -30.03 35.60
C ASP A 177 16.93 -30.05 34.98
#